data_AF-A0A3C0INY3-F1
#
_entry.id   AF-A0A3C0INY3-F1
#
_cell.length_a   1.000
_cell.length_b   1.000
_cell.length_c   1.000
_cell.angle_alpha   90.00
_cell.angle_beta   90.00
_cell.angle_gamma   90.00
#
_symmetry.space_group_name_H-M   'P 1'
#
loop_
_entity.id
_entity.type
_entity.pdbx_description
1 polymer ?
#
loop_
_entity_poly.entity_id
_entity_poly.type
_entity_poly.pdbx_seq_one_letter_code
_entity_poly.pdbx_strand_id
1 'polypeptide(L)'
;MQLIAKGERIIVSAPSNAAVDHISIGLLERGVKVLRVGNTGKVHEKVYPYTPEGKLQQGQQQKELKQLHIQASQFRKMALQYKRNFGKAEREQRNLLLKEVQQIRLQIKQLQRYNEEKLYQEATVITGTPVGLLDANIPQVPYATLIIDEAGQCLAPMAFSLLPLARKWVFAGDHLQLP
;
A
#
# COMPACT_ATOMS: atom_id res chain seq x y z
N MET A 1 16.55 -3.41 -15.51
CA MET A 1 16.21 -3.91 -16.87
C MET A 1 16.60 -5.36 -17.09
N GLN A 2 17.87 -5.77 -16.88
CA GLN A 2 18.31 -7.15 -17.13
C GLN A 2 17.49 -8.21 -16.35
N LEU A 3 17.20 -7.97 -15.06
CA LEU A 3 16.39 -8.88 -14.25
C LEU A 3 14.94 -8.98 -14.77
N ILE A 4 14.37 -7.85 -15.21
CA ILE A 4 13.03 -7.80 -15.80
C ILE A 4 12.98 -8.62 -17.09
N ALA A 5 14.01 -8.52 -17.94
CA ALA A 5 14.12 -9.30 -19.17
C ALA A 5 14.19 -10.81 -18.92
N LYS A 6 14.64 -11.24 -17.73
CA LYS A 6 14.61 -12.64 -17.28
C LYS A 6 13.25 -13.07 -16.71
N GLY A 7 12.25 -12.18 -16.69
CA GLY A 7 10.94 -12.43 -16.10
C GLY A 7 10.92 -12.38 -14.57
N GLU A 8 11.96 -11.83 -13.92
CA GLU A 8 12.00 -11.72 -12.47
C GLU A 8 11.02 -10.63 -11.97
N ARG A 9 10.29 -10.95 -10.88
CA ARG A 9 9.57 -9.95 -10.07
C ARG A 9 10.53 -9.38 -9.04
N ILE A 10 10.56 -8.05 -8.93
CA ILE A 10 11.61 -7.32 -8.21
C ILE A 10 10.98 -6.39 -7.18
N ILE A 11 11.61 -6.27 -6.02
CA ILE A 11 11.35 -5.18 -5.07
C ILE A 11 12.54 -4.23 -5.12
N VAL A 12 12.28 -2.93 -5.15
CA VAL A 12 13.30 -1.89 -5.03
C VAL A 12 12.98 -0.99 -3.85
N SER A 13 13.99 -0.76 -3.01
CA SER A 13 13.90 0.08 -1.83
C SER A 13 14.98 1.16 -1.84
N ALA A 14 14.68 2.28 -1.22
CA ALA A 14 15.65 3.33 -0.89
C ALA A 14 15.21 4.03 0.42
N PRO A 15 16.13 4.60 1.21
CA PRO A 15 15.82 5.16 2.53
C PRO A 15 14.91 6.39 2.46
N SER A 16 14.90 7.14 1.36
CA SER A 16 14.10 8.36 1.19
C SER A 16 13.01 8.22 0.13
N ASN A 17 11.86 8.89 0.31
CA ASN A 17 10.79 8.89 -0.69
C ASN A 17 11.27 9.45 -2.04
N ALA A 18 12.11 10.49 -2.02
CA ALA A 18 12.64 11.11 -3.23
C ALA A 18 13.50 10.13 -4.04
N ALA A 19 14.36 9.34 -3.37
CA ALA A 19 15.16 8.32 -4.05
C ALA A 19 14.28 7.22 -4.66
N VAL A 20 13.29 6.73 -3.91
CA VAL A 20 12.32 5.74 -4.43
C VAL A 20 11.56 6.28 -5.64
N ASP A 21 11.13 7.54 -5.58
CA ASP A 21 10.36 8.16 -6.66
C ASP A 21 11.23 8.40 -7.89
N HIS A 22 12.49 8.81 -7.71
CA HIS A 22 13.45 8.94 -8.81
C HIS A 22 13.65 7.61 -9.56
N ILE A 23 13.89 6.52 -8.82
CA ILE A 23 13.99 5.18 -9.41
C ILE A 23 12.68 4.79 -10.11
N SER A 24 11.54 5.07 -9.48
CA SER A 24 10.22 4.77 -10.04
C SER A 24 10.00 5.49 -11.38
N ILE A 25 10.31 6.79 -11.46
CA ILE A 25 10.23 7.58 -12.70
C ILE A 25 11.12 6.96 -13.78
N GLY A 26 12.37 6.66 -13.48
CA GLY A 26 13.29 6.06 -14.46
C GLY A 26 12.83 4.69 -14.98
N LEU A 27 12.15 3.90 -14.15
CA LEU A 27 11.53 2.63 -14.56
C LEU A 27 10.27 2.85 -15.42
N LEU A 28 9.42 3.80 -15.03
CA LEU A 28 8.20 4.15 -15.74
C LEU A 28 8.49 4.69 -17.15
N GLU A 29 9.50 5.55 -17.31
CA GLU A 29 9.94 6.06 -18.62
C GLU A 29 10.43 4.95 -19.56
N ARG A 30 10.82 3.79 -19.02
CA ARG A 30 11.22 2.59 -19.77
C ARG A 30 10.06 1.62 -19.98
N GLY A 31 8.82 2.02 -19.66
CA GLY A 31 7.62 1.20 -19.83
C GLY A 31 7.46 0.06 -18.84
N VAL A 32 8.19 0.08 -17.71
CA VAL A 32 8.07 -0.95 -16.68
C VAL A 32 6.78 -0.76 -15.88
N LYS A 33 6.06 -1.86 -15.62
CA LYS A 33 4.91 -1.87 -14.71
C LYS A 33 5.38 -1.75 -13.26
N VAL A 34 5.40 -0.52 -12.76
CA VAL A 34 5.80 -0.18 -11.40
C VAL A 34 4.57 0.00 -10.51
N LEU A 35 4.64 -0.49 -9.28
CA LEU A 35 3.73 -0.16 -8.19
C LEU A 35 4.52 0.47 -7.04
N ARG A 36 4.26 1.73 -6.74
CA ARG A 36 4.87 2.49 -5.64
C ARG A 36 4.02 2.37 -4.37
N VAL A 37 4.55 1.77 -3.31
CA VAL A 37 3.85 1.56 -2.03
C VAL A 37 4.44 2.38 -0.90
N GLY A 38 3.64 2.68 0.13
CA GLY A 38 4.01 3.46 1.29
C GLY A 38 3.28 4.81 1.35
N ASN A 39 3.85 5.78 2.07
CA ASN A 39 3.18 7.07 2.31
C ASN A 39 2.99 7.90 1.03
N THR A 40 1.74 7.98 0.55
CA THR A 40 1.36 8.70 -0.67
C THR A 40 1.32 10.23 -0.54
N GLY A 41 1.34 10.78 0.68
CA GLY A 41 1.39 12.24 0.90
C GLY A 41 2.74 12.89 0.56
N LYS A 42 3.79 12.08 0.32
CA LYS A 42 5.14 12.55 -0.04
C LYS A 42 5.60 12.02 -1.40
N VAL A 43 4.68 11.52 -2.22
CA VAL A 43 5.00 10.92 -3.52
C VAL A 43 4.98 11.99 -4.62
N HIS A 44 5.96 11.93 -5.51
CA HIS A 44 6.05 12.78 -6.69
C HIS A 44 4.81 12.62 -7.59
N GLU A 45 4.29 13.71 -8.16
CA GLU A 45 3.06 13.72 -8.97
C GLU A 45 3.07 12.70 -10.12
N LYS A 46 4.17 12.63 -10.89
CA LYS A 46 4.38 11.60 -11.93
C LYS A 46 4.27 10.15 -11.45
N VAL A 47 4.57 9.87 -10.17
CA VAL A 47 4.56 8.52 -9.59
C VAL A 47 3.22 8.22 -8.92
N TYR A 48 2.48 9.23 -8.47
CA TYR A 48 1.21 9.08 -7.77
C TYR A 48 0.19 8.18 -8.50
N PRO A 49 -0.02 8.26 -9.84
CA PRO A 49 -0.91 7.34 -10.56
C PRO A 49 -0.51 5.85 -10.50
N TYR A 50 0.71 5.57 -10.04
CA TYR A 50 1.29 4.24 -9.90
C TYR A 50 1.34 3.77 -8.45
N THR A 51 0.62 4.42 -7.54
CA THR A 51 0.40 3.95 -6.16
C THR A 51 -0.95 3.22 -6.05
N PRO A 52 -1.17 2.39 -5.01
CA PRO A 52 -2.49 1.80 -4.76
C PRO A 52 -3.61 2.84 -4.74
N GLU A 53 -3.39 3.98 -4.07
CA GLU A 53 -4.36 5.07 -3.96
C GLU A 53 -4.59 5.75 -5.30
N GLY A 54 -3.55 6.05 -6.06
CA GLY A 54 -3.68 6.66 -7.39
C GLY A 54 -4.38 5.74 -8.39
N LYS A 55 -4.09 4.43 -8.35
CA LYS A 55 -4.77 3.42 -9.18
C LYS A 55 -6.23 3.27 -8.81
N LEU A 56 -6.58 3.36 -7.52
CA LEU A 56 -7.97 3.32 -7.08
C LEU A 56 -8.76 4.53 -7.56
N GLN A 57 -8.17 5.73 -7.71
CA GLN A 57 -8.91 6.95 -8.04
C GLN A 57 -9.69 6.91 -9.36
N GLN A 58 -9.28 6.08 -10.33
CA GLN A 58 -9.88 6.07 -11.67
C GLN A 58 -10.91 4.95 -11.88
N GLY A 59 -11.15 4.09 -10.88
CA GLY A 59 -11.93 2.87 -11.02
C GLY A 59 -13.36 2.92 -10.49
N GLN A 60 -14.20 1.99 -10.98
CA GLN A 60 -15.53 1.70 -10.42
C GLN A 60 -15.44 1.30 -8.94
N GLN A 61 -14.32 0.69 -8.54
CA GLN A 61 -14.02 0.29 -7.17
C GLN A 61 -14.01 1.48 -6.19
N GLN A 62 -13.59 2.67 -6.64
CA GLN A 62 -13.61 3.85 -5.79
C GLN A 62 -15.03 4.28 -5.43
N LYS A 63 -15.96 4.17 -6.39
CA LYS A 63 -17.37 4.52 -6.17
C LYS A 63 -17.98 3.58 -5.14
N GLU A 64 -17.72 2.30 -5.26
CA GLU A 64 -18.16 1.28 -4.30
C GLU A 64 -17.59 1.53 -2.90
N LEU A 65 -16.28 1.76 -2.77
CA LEU A 65 -15.64 2.09 -1.49
C LEU A 65 -16.23 3.37 -0.87
N LYS A 66 -16.44 4.42 -1.68
CA LYS A 66 -17.07 5.67 -1.23
C LYS A 66 -18.49 5.41 -0.71
N GLN A 67 -19.29 4.61 -1.41
CA GLN A 67 -20.65 4.25 -0.98
C GLN A 67 -20.63 3.50 0.35
N LEU A 68 -19.77 2.50 0.51
CA LEU A 68 -19.63 1.75 1.76
C LEU A 68 -19.21 2.67 2.93
N HIS A 69 -18.28 3.61 2.70
CA HIS A 69 -17.90 4.60 3.70
C HIS A 69 -19.07 5.51 4.12
N ILE A 70 -19.86 5.98 3.15
CA ILE A 70 -21.04 6.80 3.41
C ILE A 70 -22.07 5.99 4.23
N GLN A 71 -22.34 4.76 3.83
CA GLN A 71 -23.28 3.87 4.52
C GLN A 71 -22.85 3.59 5.96
N ALA A 72 -21.58 3.25 6.18
CA ALA A 72 -21.02 3.05 7.52
C ALA A 72 -21.13 4.30 8.39
N SER A 73 -20.92 5.49 7.81
CA SER A 73 -21.07 6.76 8.50
C SER A 73 -22.52 7.03 8.90
N GLN A 74 -23.47 6.78 7.99
CA GLN A 74 -24.91 6.93 8.24
C GLN A 74 -25.39 6.00 9.36
N PHE A 75 -25.07 4.71 9.31
CA PHE A 75 -25.44 3.77 10.37
C PHE A 75 -24.79 4.09 11.71
N ARG A 76 -23.54 4.56 11.71
CA ARG A 76 -22.88 5.04 12.94
C ARG A 76 -23.60 6.26 13.51
N LYS A 77 -24.02 7.21 12.66
CA LYS A 77 -24.78 8.40 13.09
C LYS A 77 -26.13 8.01 13.69
N MET A 78 -26.86 7.08 13.06
CA MET A 78 -28.13 6.55 13.58
C MET A 78 -27.94 5.83 14.92
N ALA A 79 -26.87 5.05 15.06
CA ALA A 79 -26.58 4.30 16.30
C ALA A 79 -26.23 5.21 17.49
N LEU A 80 -25.66 6.39 17.22
CA LEU A 80 -25.22 7.36 18.23
C LEU A 80 -26.23 8.50 18.43
N GLN A 81 -27.35 8.49 17.71
CA GLN A 81 -28.37 9.52 17.85
C GLN A 81 -29.00 9.47 19.25
N TYR A 82 -29.09 10.62 19.90
CA TYR A 82 -29.71 10.76 21.21
C TYR A 82 -31.20 10.37 21.14
N LYS A 83 -31.66 9.59 22.13
CA LYS A 83 -33.07 9.25 22.30
C LYS A 83 -33.53 9.59 23.72
N ARG A 84 -34.68 10.27 23.81
CA ARG A 84 -35.27 10.75 25.08
C ARG A 84 -35.69 9.60 26.00
N ASN A 85 -36.22 8.51 25.43
CA ASN A 85 -36.51 7.27 26.13
C ASN A 85 -35.61 6.17 25.55
N PHE A 86 -34.79 5.55 26.39
CA PHE A 86 -33.86 4.49 25.99
C PHE A 86 -34.21 3.19 26.69
N GLY A 87 -35.06 2.40 26.05
CA GLY A 87 -35.50 1.10 26.52
C GLY A 87 -34.75 -0.06 25.87
N LYS A 88 -35.29 -1.26 26.07
CA LYS A 88 -34.72 -2.51 25.55
C LYS A 88 -34.69 -2.52 24.01
N ALA A 89 -35.77 -2.07 23.36
CA ALA A 89 -35.89 -2.02 21.91
C ALA A 89 -34.87 -1.05 21.28
N GLU A 90 -34.65 0.13 21.87
CA GLU A 90 -33.64 1.08 21.39
C GLU A 90 -32.22 0.55 21.56
N ARG A 91 -31.95 -0.18 22.65
CA ARG A 91 -30.66 -0.84 22.88
C ARG A 91 -30.40 -1.92 21.84
N GLU A 92 -31.40 -2.74 21.52
CA GLU A 92 -31.31 -3.77 20.48
C GLU A 92 -31.07 -3.13 19.10
N GLN A 93 -31.82 -2.08 18.74
CA GLN A 93 -31.61 -1.34 17.50
C GLN A 93 -30.20 -0.76 17.39
N ARG A 94 -29.68 -0.15 18.47
CA ARG A 94 -28.31 0.37 18.51
C ARG A 94 -27.28 -0.73 18.27
N ASN A 95 -27.44 -1.88 18.91
CA ASN A 95 -26.53 -3.01 18.76
C ASN A 95 -26.53 -3.54 17.32
N LEU A 96 -27.71 -3.63 16.68
CA LEU A 96 -27.84 -4.05 15.28
C LEU A 96 -27.11 -3.08 14.34
N LEU A 97 -27.31 -1.77 14.50
CA LEU A 97 -26.62 -0.75 13.70
C LEU A 97 -25.09 -0.80 13.87
N LEU A 98 -24.60 -1.02 15.10
CA LEU A 98 -23.17 -1.15 15.35
C LEU A 98 -22.58 -2.42 14.75
N LYS A 99 -23.31 -3.54 14.77
CA LYS A 99 -22.92 -4.77 14.07
C LYS A 99 -22.83 -4.54 12.56
N GLU A 100 -23.80 -3.83 11.98
CA GLU A 100 -23.80 -3.48 10.56
C GLU A 100 -22.59 -2.62 10.18
N VAL A 101 -22.26 -1.62 11.01
CA VAL A 101 -21.04 -0.80 10.82
C VAL A 101 -19.77 -1.66 10.85
N GLN A 102 -19.70 -2.65 11.74
CA GLN A 102 -18.55 -3.58 11.78
C GLN A 102 -18.49 -4.43 10.52
N GLN A 103 -19.62 -4.96 10.04
CA GLN A 103 -19.68 -5.73 8.80
C GLN A 103 -19.25 -4.92 7.59
N ILE A 104 -19.73 -3.68 7.43
CA ILE A 104 -19.32 -2.80 6.33
C ILE A 104 -17.82 -2.50 6.41
N ARG A 105 -17.25 -2.28 7.60
CA ARG A 105 -15.80 -2.08 7.75
C ARG A 105 -14.99 -3.30 7.32
N LEU A 106 -15.48 -4.50 7.63
CA LEU A 106 -14.85 -5.74 7.17
C LEU A 106 -14.94 -5.86 5.64
N GLN A 107 -16.08 -5.55 5.05
CA GLN A 107 -16.27 -5.53 3.59
C GLN A 107 -15.33 -4.53 2.91
N ILE A 108 -15.20 -3.31 3.43
CA ILE A 108 -14.25 -2.30 2.92
C ILE A 108 -12.83 -2.86 2.94
N LYS A 109 -12.41 -3.44 4.08
CA LYS A 109 -11.07 -4.01 4.21
C LYS A 109 -10.83 -5.16 3.22
N GLN A 110 -11.81 -6.04 3.03
CA GLN A 110 -11.73 -7.14 2.08
C GLN A 110 -11.62 -6.65 0.64
N LEU A 111 -12.45 -5.66 0.26
CA LEU A 111 -12.44 -5.09 -1.08
C LEU A 111 -11.13 -4.36 -1.38
N GLN A 112 -10.61 -3.58 -0.41
CA GLN A 112 -9.29 -2.94 -0.53
C GLN A 112 -8.20 -3.97 -0.74
N ARG A 113 -8.15 -5.01 0.12
CA ARG A 113 -7.16 -6.07 0.02
C ARG A 113 -7.20 -6.78 -1.33
N TYR A 114 -8.39 -7.13 -1.80
CA TYR A 114 -8.58 -7.78 -3.11
C TYR A 114 -8.02 -6.92 -4.26
N ASN A 115 -8.30 -5.62 -4.22
CA ASN A 115 -7.79 -4.70 -5.24
C ASN A 115 -6.27 -4.54 -5.16
N GLU A 116 -5.71 -4.40 -3.96
CA GLU A 116 -4.26 -4.30 -3.74
C GLU A 116 -3.55 -5.57 -4.19
N GLU A 117 -4.06 -6.76 -3.86
CA GLU A 117 -3.51 -8.05 -4.30
C GLU A 117 -3.42 -8.13 -5.83
N LYS A 118 -4.45 -7.65 -6.54
CA LYS A 118 -4.43 -7.57 -8.00
C LYS A 118 -3.33 -6.62 -8.51
N LEU A 119 -3.20 -5.44 -7.89
CA LEU A 119 -2.13 -4.49 -8.25
C LEU A 119 -0.74 -5.10 -8.04
N TYR A 120 -0.54 -5.83 -6.94
CA TYR A 120 0.71 -6.55 -6.69
C TYR A 120 1.00 -7.59 -7.77
N GLN A 121 0.00 -8.37 -8.18
CA GLN A 121 0.16 -9.40 -9.21
C GLN A 121 0.51 -8.80 -10.58
N GLU A 122 -0.08 -7.66 -10.94
CA GLU A 122 0.16 -6.98 -12.21
C GLU A 122 1.52 -6.26 -12.26
N ALA A 123 2.05 -5.86 -11.10
CA ALA A 123 3.32 -5.17 -11.00
C ALA A 123 4.52 -6.09 -11.26
N THR A 124 5.41 -5.63 -12.15
CA THR A 124 6.71 -6.27 -12.39
C THR A 124 7.73 -5.82 -11.36
N VAL A 125 7.65 -4.54 -10.94
CA VAL A 125 8.52 -3.97 -9.91
C VAL A 125 7.67 -3.28 -8.86
N ILE A 126 7.93 -3.60 -7.59
CA ILE A 126 7.37 -2.86 -6.45
C ILE A 126 8.45 -1.93 -5.91
N THR A 127 8.10 -0.67 -5.71
CA THR A 127 9.02 0.32 -5.15
C THR A 127 8.45 0.89 -3.84
N GLY A 128 9.30 1.12 -2.84
CA GLY A 128 8.87 1.70 -1.58
C GLY A 128 10.04 1.99 -0.65
N THR A 129 9.82 2.82 0.36
CA THR A 129 10.81 2.93 1.45
C THR A 129 10.77 1.68 2.33
N PRO A 130 11.77 1.39 3.17
CA PRO A 130 11.73 0.21 4.03
C PRO A 130 10.46 0.12 4.88
N VAL A 131 10.10 1.21 5.55
CA VAL A 131 8.86 1.28 6.33
C VAL A 131 7.62 1.11 5.44
N GLY A 132 7.61 1.74 4.27
CA GLY A 132 6.49 1.62 3.32
C GLY A 132 6.29 0.20 2.82
N LEU A 133 7.36 -0.53 2.51
CA LEU A 133 7.32 -1.91 2.05
C LEU A 133 6.83 -2.87 3.14
N LEU A 134 7.23 -2.64 4.39
CA LEU A 134 6.78 -3.46 5.52
C LEU A 134 5.29 -3.24 5.85
N ASP A 135 4.81 -2.01 5.73
CA ASP A 135 3.41 -1.67 6.01
C ASP A 135 2.46 -2.06 4.86
N ALA A 136 3.00 -2.19 3.65
CA ALA A 136 2.24 -2.44 2.42
C ALA A 136 1.55 -3.82 2.36
N ASN A 137 1.71 -4.70 3.36
CA ASN A 137 1.12 -6.05 3.39
C ASN A 137 1.34 -6.83 2.09
N ILE A 138 2.55 -6.72 1.53
CA ILE A 138 2.93 -7.37 0.27
C ILE A 138 2.66 -8.89 0.42
N PRO A 139 1.96 -9.53 -0.54
CA PRO A 139 1.64 -10.95 -0.48
C PRO A 139 2.89 -11.80 -0.23
N GLN A 140 2.75 -12.82 0.63
CA GLN A 140 3.82 -13.71 1.11
C GLN A 140 4.36 -14.64 0.01
N VAL A 141 5.02 -14.08 -0.99
CA VAL A 141 5.81 -14.81 -1.98
C VAL A 141 7.16 -14.13 -2.06
N PRO A 142 8.29 -14.84 -1.84
CA PRO A 142 9.58 -14.20 -1.96
C PRO A 142 9.78 -13.79 -3.42
N TYR A 143 9.97 -12.48 -3.62
CA TYR A 143 10.36 -11.90 -4.89
C TYR A 143 11.72 -12.46 -5.29
N ALA A 144 12.03 -12.44 -6.59
CA ALA A 144 13.29 -13.02 -7.06
C ALA A 144 14.48 -12.22 -6.53
N THR A 145 14.38 -10.90 -6.57
CA THR A 145 15.44 -9.98 -6.18
C THR A 145 14.89 -8.76 -5.43
N LEU A 146 15.51 -8.43 -4.30
CA LEU A 146 15.39 -7.14 -3.61
C LEU A 146 16.61 -6.30 -3.95
N ILE A 147 16.40 -5.05 -4.35
CA ILE A 147 17.45 -4.07 -4.58
C ILE A 147 17.27 -2.96 -3.56
N ILE A 148 18.31 -2.62 -2.80
CA ILE A 148 18.33 -1.46 -1.90
C ILE A 148 19.34 -0.47 -2.47
N ASP A 149 18.84 0.65 -2.97
CA ASP A 149 19.66 1.78 -3.41
C ASP A 149 19.91 2.75 -2.25
N GLU A 150 20.99 3.51 -2.34
CA GLU A 150 21.49 4.35 -1.23
C GLU A 150 21.65 3.55 0.08
N ALA A 151 22.13 2.31 -0.02
CA ALA A 151 22.26 1.38 1.10
C ALA A 151 23.18 1.90 2.21
N GLY A 152 24.18 2.73 1.85
CA GLY A 152 25.08 3.38 2.82
C GLY A 152 24.36 4.36 3.76
N GLN A 153 23.24 4.94 3.31
CA GLN A 153 22.39 5.86 4.09
C GLN A 153 21.27 5.13 4.84
N CYS A 154 21.16 3.80 4.67
CA CYS A 154 20.10 3.03 5.29
C CYS A 154 20.56 2.48 6.64
N LEU A 155 19.77 2.71 7.69
CA LEU A 155 20.00 2.02 8.97
C LEU A 155 19.93 0.51 8.75
N ALA A 156 20.98 -0.22 9.16
CA ALA A 156 21.08 -1.67 8.95
C ALA A 156 19.82 -2.45 9.40
N PRO A 157 19.18 -2.15 10.54
CA PRO A 157 17.93 -2.84 10.93
C PRO A 157 16.78 -2.63 9.93
N MET A 158 16.69 -1.47 9.28
CA MET A 158 15.68 -1.20 8.26
C MET A 158 15.98 -1.93 6.95
N ALA A 159 17.25 -2.06 6.59
CA ALA A 159 17.64 -2.83 5.41
C ALA A 159 17.40 -4.34 5.62
N PHE A 160 17.74 -4.86 6.80
CA PHE A 160 17.63 -6.27 7.13
C PHE A 160 16.19 -6.77 7.27
N SER A 161 15.27 -5.90 7.72
CA SER A 161 13.85 -6.25 7.81
C SER A 161 13.21 -6.52 6.44
N LEU A 162 13.81 -6.06 5.33
CA LEU A 162 13.33 -6.31 3.98
C LEU A 162 13.82 -7.62 3.37
N LEU A 163 14.89 -8.21 3.91
CA LEU A 163 15.50 -9.41 3.34
C LEU A 163 14.53 -10.60 3.16
N PRO A 164 13.58 -10.85 4.07
CA PRO A 164 12.58 -11.92 3.88
C PRO A 164 11.68 -11.73 2.65
N LEU A 165 11.61 -10.52 2.09
CA LEU A 165 10.77 -10.23 0.92
C LEU A 165 11.32 -10.82 -0.39
N ALA A 166 12.60 -11.23 -0.43
CA ALA A 166 13.20 -11.76 -1.66
C ALA A 166 14.25 -12.85 -1.43
N ARG A 167 14.52 -13.66 -2.47
CA ARG A 167 15.51 -14.74 -2.45
C ARG A 167 16.96 -14.28 -2.63
N LYS A 168 17.13 -13.12 -3.28
CA LYS A 168 18.42 -12.52 -3.62
C LYS A 168 18.38 -11.05 -3.26
N TRP A 169 19.50 -10.52 -2.78
CA TRP A 169 19.59 -9.14 -2.34
C TRP A 169 20.75 -8.45 -3.05
N VAL A 170 20.53 -7.20 -3.48
CA VAL A 170 21.53 -6.33 -4.09
C VAL A 170 21.53 -5.03 -3.31
N PHE A 171 22.68 -4.65 -2.76
CA PHE A 171 22.86 -3.38 -2.07
C PHE A 171 23.73 -2.48 -2.97
N ALA A 172 23.20 -1.31 -3.31
CA ALA A 172 23.91 -0.28 -4.05
C ALA A 172 23.99 0.96 -3.17
N GLY A 173 25.14 1.64 -3.17
CA GLY A 173 25.35 2.85 -2.40
C GLY A 173 26.82 3.22 -2.37
N ASP A 174 27.10 4.45 -1.97
CA ASP A 174 28.44 4.97 -1.81
C ASP A 174 28.72 5.29 -0.35
N HIS A 175 29.67 4.57 0.24
CA HIS A 175 30.05 4.69 1.65
C HIS A 175 30.84 5.98 1.96
N LEU A 176 31.28 6.72 0.95
CA LEU A 176 31.98 8.00 1.10
C LEU A 176 31.04 9.21 0.98
N GLN A 177 29.76 8.98 0.67
CA GLN A 177 28.72 10.00 0.70
C GLN A 177 28.12 10.13 2.11
N LEU A 178 27.09 10.95 2.26
CA LEU A 178 26.44 11.16 3.56
C LEU A 178 25.99 9.82 4.17
N PRO A 179 26.17 9.61 5.49
CA PRO A 179 25.61 8.48 6.21
C PRO A 179 24.11 8.67 6.53
#